data_AF-A0A0C9M2G7-F1
#
_entry.id   AF-A0A0C9M2G7-F1
#
_cell.length_a   1.000
_cell.length_b   1.000
_cell.length_c   1.000
_cell.angle_alpha   90.00
_cell.angle_beta   90.00
_cell.angle_gamma   90.00
#
_symmetry.space_group_name_H-M   'P 1'
#
loop_
_entity.id
_entity.type
_entity.pdbx_description
1 polymer ?
#
loop_
_entity_poly.entity_id
_entity_poly.type
_entity_poly.pdbx_seq_one_letter_code
_entity_poly.pdbx_strand_id
1 'polypeptide(L)'
;MVKIESVLLGYGSGALLTPLIVIIVTFIAAATFLWNALLRQSTHYKHLPKSVQGWPVIGCWQFWSRRADFHLENSSQSPSGNFHYRVGPYSVVAVSGKDSRKVFFEHSSLDLNGGYDVLFAGAPPGPATGTKQAIPEDNFAQVLGKRLKALITTPRLQRSMFDPCLNID
;
A
#
# COMPACT_ATOMS: atom_id res chain seq x y z
N MET A 1 -8.63 22.52 -57.86
CA MET A 1 -7.23 22.59 -57.37
C MET A 1 -6.99 23.93 -56.68
N VAL A 2 -7.60 24.13 -55.51
CA VAL A 2 -7.41 25.32 -54.67
C VAL A 2 -7.49 24.85 -53.21
N LYS A 3 -6.71 25.48 -52.33
CA LYS A 3 -6.60 25.27 -50.87
C LYS A 3 -5.56 24.25 -50.40
N ILE A 4 -4.29 24.51 -50.72
CA ILE A 4 -3.19 24.15 -49.82
C ILE A 4 -2.47 25.44 -49.34
N GLU A 5 -2.37 26.46 -50.19
CA GLU A 5 -1.66 27.71 -49.87
C GLU A 5 -2.34 28.58 -48.79
N SER A 6 -3.66 28.53 -48.63
CA SER A 6 -4.37 29.31 -47.60
C SER A 6 -4.31 28.71 -46.20
N VAL A 7 -3.86 27.46 -46.04
CA VAL A 7 -3.59 26.88 -44.71
C VAL A 7 -2.23 27.34 -44.19
N LEU A 8 -1.27 27.58 -45.09
CA LEU A 8 0.08 28.04 -44.74
C LEU A 8 0.15 29.57 -44.49
N LEU A 9 -0.74 30.36 -45.09
CA LEU A 9 -0.81 31.81 -44.89
C LEU A 9 -1.57 32.26 -43.61
N GLY A 10 -2.25 31.33 -42.92
CA GLY A 10 -2.89 31.57 -41.62
C GLY A 10 -2.00 31.25 -40.41
N TYR A 11 -0.81 30.70 -40.64
CA TYR A 11 0.17 30.37 -39.61
C TYR A 11 1.07 31.58 -39.35
N GLY A 12 0.50 32.63 -38.74
CA GLY A 12 1.27 33.79 -38.29
C GLY A 12 2.39 33.34 -37.34
N SER A 13 3.49 34.07 -37.27
CA SER A 13 4.71 33.73 -36.51
C SER A 13 4.49 33.39 -35.02
N GLY A 14 3.31 33.66 -34.46
CA GLY A 14 2.88 33.22 -33.13
C GLY A 14 2.30 31.79 -33.03
N ALA A 15 1.97 31.13 -34.15
CA ALA A 15 1.32 29.82 -34.18
C ALA A 15 2.28 28.64 -33.94
N LEU A 16 3.60 28.84 -34.11
CA LEU A 16 4.62 27.87 -33.69
C LEU A 16 5.06 28.05 -32.22
N LEU A 17 4.87 29.25 -31.67
CA LEU A 17 5.21 29.55 -30.29
C LEU A 17 4.20 28.94 -29.31
N THR A 18 2.92 28.89 -29.68
CA THR A 18 1.87 28.30 -28.83
C THR A 18 2.04 26.81 -28.53
N PRO A 19 2.32 25.88 -29.49
CA PRO A 19 2.56 24.48 -29.14
C PRO A 19 3.84 24.30 -28.32
N LEU A 20 4.88 25.11 -28.57
CA LEU A 20 6.14 25.05 -27.85
C LEU A 20 5.97 25.49 -26.38
N ILE A 21 5.20 26.55 -26.14
CA ILE A 21 4.82 27.00 -24.79
C ILE A 21 3.99 25.92 -24.08
N VAL A 22 3.02 25.27 -24.76
CA VAL A 22 2.23 24.19 -24.16
C VAL A 22 3.10 23.00 -23.77
N ILE A 23 4.07 22.62 -24.61
CA ILE A 23 5.02 21.54 -24.32
C ILE A 23 5.90 21.90 -23.11
N ILE A 24 6.41 23.14 -23.05
CA ILE A 24 7.24 23.59 -21.91
C ILE A 24 6.41 23.59 -20.62
N VAL A 25 5.19 24.14 -20.64
CA VAL A 25 4.31 24.17 -19.46
C VAL A 25 3.96 22.77 -18.99
N THR A 26 3.69 21.83 -19.92
CA THR A 26 3.43 20.42 -19.54
C THR A 26 4.68 19.73 -18.99
N PHE A 27 5.87 20.01 -19.53
CA PHE A 27 7.13 19.51 -18.96
C PHE A 27 7.40 20.05 -17.56
N ILE A 28 7.19 21.35 -17.32
CA ILE A 28 7.35 21.97 -16.00
C ILE A 28 6.31 21.42 -15.02
N ALA A 29 5.06 21.26 -15.44
CA ALA A 29 4.02 20.65 -14.61
C ALA A 29 4.34 19.18 -14.28
N ALA A 30 4.84 18.41 -15.24
CA ALA A 30 5.27 17.03 -15.02
C ALA A 30 6.49 16.96 -14.09
N ALA A 31 7.48 17.84 -14.27
CA ALA A 31 8.67 17.90 -13.44
C ALA A 31 8.34 18.31 -12.00
N THR A 32 7.48 19.31 -11.81
CA THR A 32 7.01 19.73 -10.48
C THR A 32 6.16 18.65 -9.82
N PHE A 33 5.32 17.93 -10.59
CA PHE A 33 4.58 16.77 -10.09
C PHE A 33 5.50 15.63 -9.66
N LEU A 34 6.49 15.27 -10.50
CA LEU A 34 7.50 14.26 -10.17
C LEU A 34 8.33 14.66 -8.95
N TRP A 35 8.76 15.92 -8.88
CA TRP A 35 9.52 16.45 -7.74
C TRP A 35 8.71 16.40 -6.45
N ASN A 36 7.45 16.83 -6.47
CA ASN A 36 6.57 16.70 -5.31
C ASN A 36 6.27 15.23 -4.95
N ALA A 37 6.09 14.36 -5.94
CA ALA A 37 5.86 12.94 -5.71
C ALA A 37 7.07 12.25 -5.10
N LEU A 38 8.29 12.63 -5.50
CA LEU A 38 9.56 12.12 -4.97
C LEU A 38 9.90 12.72 -3.60
N LEU A 39 9.69 14.02 -3.38
CA LEU A 39 9.96 14.64 -2.08
C LEU A 39 8.96 14.25 -0.99
N ARG A 40 7.70 13.97 -1.34
CA ARG A 40 6.71 13.43 -0.38
C ARG A 40 7.02 11.99 0.07
N GLN A 41 8.00 11.32 -0.53
CA GLN A 41 8.42 9.97 -0.10
C GLN A 41 9.14 9.99 1.25
N SER A 42 9.81 11.09 1.59
CA SER A 42 10.61 11.19 2.82
C SER A 42 9.80 11.82 3.95
N THR A 43 8.70 11.17 4.36
CA THR A 43 8.17 11.44 5.71
C THR A 43 9.03 10.67 6.70
N HIS A 44 10.21 11.22 6.98
CA HIS A 44 11.14 10.70 7.98
C HIS A 44 10.55 10.97 9.38
N TYR A 45 9.75 10.05 9.88
CA TYR A 45 9.29 10.12 11.26
C TYR A 45 10.40 9.64 12.18
N LYS A 46 10.97 10.55 12.98
CA LYS A 46 12.15 10.32 13.84
C LYS A 46 12.00 9.16 14.85
N HIS A 47 10.78 8.70 15.12
CA HIS A 47 10.46 7.64 16.08
C HIS A 47 9.95 6.35 15.40
N LEU A 48 9.95 6.28 14.07
CA LEU A 48 9.47 5.10 13.37
C LEU A 48 10.56 4.02 13.25
N PRO A 49 10.17 2.73 13.23
CA PRO A 49 11.07 1.61 12.93
C PRO A 49 11.74 1.77 11.55
N LYS A 50 12.67 0.89 11.18
CA LYS A 50 13.38 0.92 9.89
C LYS A 50 12.43 1.17 8.69
N SER A 51 12.77 2.13 7.82
CA SER A 51 11.99 2.42 6.60
C SER A 51 12.39 1.49 5.46
N VAL A 52 11.40 0.93 4.77
CA VAL A 52 11.60 0.25 3.49
C VAL A 52 11.21 1.20 2.36
N GLN A 53 12.15 1.51 1.48
CA GLN A 53 11.94 2.46 0.39
C GLN A 53 11.18 1.78 -0.77
N GLY A 54 10.25 2.52 -1.39
CA GLY A 54 9.43 2.04 -2.50
C GLY A 54 9.20 3.11 -3.58
N TRP A 55 8.43 2.77 -4.61
CA TRP A 55 8.10 3.67 -5.71
C TRP A 55 7.19 4.83 -5.24
N PRO A 56 7.35 6.07 -5.73
CA PRO A 56 6.64 7.25 -5.19
C PRO A 56 5.11 7.16 -5.27
N VAL A 57 4.59 6.56 -6.34
CA VAL A 57 3.14 6.54 -6.60
C VAL A 57 2.49 5.27 -6.07
N ILE A 58 3.13 4.12 -6.25
CA ILE A 58 2.55 2.81 -5.92
C ILE A 58 2.98 2.34 -4.52
N GLY A 59 4.11 2.85 -4.02
CA GLY A 59 4.77 2.33 -2.82
C GLY A 59 5.68 1.15 -3.12
N CYS A 60 5.86 0.26 -2.14
CA CYS A 60 6.66 -0.95 -2.32
C CYS A 60 5.94 -1.93 -3.27
N TRP A 61 6.43 -2.09 -4.51
CA TRP A 61 5.81 -2.99 -5.48
C TRP A 61 5.81 -4.45 -5.03
N GLN A 62 6.84 -4.85 -4.29
CA GLN A 62 7.01 -6.18 -3.70
C GLN A 62 5.88 -6.54 -2.73
N PHE A 63 5.26 -5.54 -2.11
CA PHE A 63 4.04 -5.75 -1.32
C PHE A 63 2.88 -6.26 -2.18
N TRP A 64 2.77 -5.92 -3.47
CA TRP A 64 1.65 -6.40 -4.28
C TRP A 64 1.89 -7.79 -4.86
N SER A 65 3.14 -8.11 -5.21
CA SER A 65 3.50 -9.37 -5.86
C SER A 65 3.85 -10.49 -4.88
N ARG A 66 4.58 -10.19 -3.79
CA ARG A 66 5.16 -11.18 -2.87
C ARG A 66 4.98 -10.75 -1.41
N ARG A 67 3.72 -10.55 -0.99
CA ARG A 67 3.37 -10.06 0.37
C ARG A 67 4.09 -10.81 1.50
N ALA A 68 3.99 -12.13 1.49
CA ALA A 68 4.54 -12.96 2.57
C ALA A 68 6.06 -12.82 2.64
N ASP A 69 6.75 -13.06 1.53
CA ASP A 69 8.21 -12.96 1.44
C ASP A 69 8.70 -11.55 1.79
N PHE A 70 8.04 -10.51 1.27
CA PHE A 70 8.36 -9.12 1.57
C PHE A 70 8.30 -8.84 3.07
N HIS A 71 7.28 -9.35 3.76
CA HIS A 71 7.17 -9.18 5.21
C HIS A 71 8.22 -9.98 5.97
N LEU A 72 8.48 -11.22 5.57
CA LEU A 72 9.49 -12.08 6.19
C LEU A 72 10.89 -11.47 6.07
N GLU A 73 11.33 -11.15 4.85
CA GLU A 73 12.65 -10.59 4.56
C GLU A 73 12.90 -9.26 5.28
N ASN A 74 11.91 -8.36 5.33
CA ASN A 74 12.09 -7.07 5.99
C ASN A 74 11.98 -7.18 7.52
N SER A 75 11.23 -8.16 8.03
CA SER A 75 11.18 -8.43 9.48
C SER A 75 12.48 -9.04 9.99
N SER A 76 13.12 -9.96 9.25
CA SER A 76 14.42 -10.53 9.65
C SER A 76 15.56 -9.50 9.60
N GLN A 77 15.48 -8.53 8.71
CA GLN A 77 16.44 -7.44 8.59
C GLN A 77 16.28 -6.32 9.63
N SER A 78 15.23 -6.34 10.45
CA SER A 78 14.98 -5.32 11.47
C SER A 78 15.30 -5.87 12.86
N PRO A 79 16.09 -5.18 13.70
CA PRO A 79 16.43 -5.65 15.05
C PRO A 79 15.21 -5.90 15.93
N SER A 80 14.13 -5.15 15.73
CA SER A 80 12.88 -5.32 16.48
C SER A 80 11.83 -6.15 15.73
N GLY A 81 12.13 -6.59 14.51
CA GLY A 81 11.16 -7.20 13.60
C GLY A 81 10.12 -6.24 13.01
N ASN A 82 10.13 -4.97 13.44
CA ASN A 82 9.17 -3.96 12.99
C ASN A 82 9.81 -3.08 11.91
N PHE A 83 9.04 -2.74 10.88
CA PHE A 83 9.49 -1.84 9.82
C PHE A 83 8.30 -1.05 9.29
N HIS A 84 8.54 0.10 8.65
CA HIS A 84 7.48 0.87 8.01
C HIS A 84 7.73 1.00 6.52
N TYR A 85 6.65 1.06 5.75
CA TYR A 85 6.68 1.17 4.30
C TYR A 85 5.42 1.88 3.81
N ARG A 86 5.45 2.34 2.56
CA ARG A 86 4.32 3.05 1.95
C ARG A 86 3.59 2.16 0.96
N VAL A 87 2.27 2.23 0.97
CA VAL A 87 1.37 1.56 0.01
C VAL A 87 0.43 2.61 -0.55
N GLY A 88 0.68 3.04 -1.80
CA GLY A 88 -0.04 4.16 -2.40
C GLY A 88 0.01 5.43 -1.53
N PRO A 89 -1.14 6.01 -1.12
CA PRO A 89 -1.17 7.18 -0.27
C PRO A 89 -0.95 6.88 1.23
N TYR A 90 -1.00 5.61 1.66
CA TYR A 90 -1.00 5.23 3.07
C TYR A 90 0.40 4.82 3.56
N SER A 91 0.71 5.20 4.79
CA SER A 91 1.89 4.74 5.52
C SER A 91 1.51 3.53 6.37
N VAL A 92 2.20 2.41 6.17
CA VAL A 92 1.91 1.13 6.84
C VAL A 92 3.09 0.78 7.74
N VAL A 93 2.79 0.37 8.98
CA VAL A 93 3.78 -0.17 9.90
C VAL A 93 3.57 -1.67 10.01
N ALA A 94 4.56 -2.44 9.57
CA ALA A 94 4.62 -3.87 9.80
C ALA A 94 5.11 -4.13 11.23
N VAL A 95 4.32 -4.90 11.98
CA VAL A 95 4.65 -5.32 13.33
C VAL A 95 4.97 -6.81 13.38
N SER A 96 6.06 -7.15 14.06
CA SER A 96 6.46 -8.51 14.36
C SER A 96 6.91 -8.63 15.82
N GLY A 97 6.97 -9.86 16.33
CA GLY A 97 7.30 -10.14 17.73
C GLY A 97 6.08 -10.15 18.67
N LYS A 98 6.28 -10.72 19.86
CA LYS A 98 5.22 -10.97 20.83
C LYS A 98 4.62 -9.68 21.38
N ASP A 99 5.46 -8.72 21.75
CA ASP A 99 5.03 -7.48 22.38
C ASP A 99 4.33 -6.55 21.38
N SER A 100 4.87 -6.42 20.17
CA SER A 100 4.23 -5.62 19.10
C SER A 100 2.87 -6.20 18.69
N ARG A 101 2.74 -7.54 18.63
CA ARG A 101 1.45 -8.19 18.35
C ARG A 101 0.43 -7.94 19.47
N LYS A 102 0.86 -7.94 20.73
CA LYS A 102 0.01 -7.62 21.86
C LYS A 102 -0.58 -6.21 21.70
N VAL A 103 0.27 -5.22 21.41
CA VAL A 103 -0.18 -3.84 21.15
C VAL A 103 -1.14 -3.77 19.96
N PHE A 104 -0.87 -4.49 18.87
CA PHE A 104 -1.74 -4.50 17.69
C PHE A 104 -3.16 -5.01 17.97
N PHE A 105 -3.31 -6.00 18.85
CA PHE A 105 -4.61 -6.60 19.16
C PHE A 105 -5.31 -6.01 20.39
N GLU A 106 -4.59 -5.43 21.34
CA GLU A 106 -5.15 -4.97 22.62
C GLU A 106 -5.34 -3.45 22.71
N HIS A 107 -4.63 -2.66 21.89
CA HIS A 107 -4.66 -1.21 22.04
C HIS A 107 -5.95 -0.62 21.45
N SER A 108 -6.76 0.04 22.28
CA SER A 108 -8.09 0.57 21.90
C SER A 108 -8.05 1.68 20.86
N SER A 109 -6.89 2.30 20.62
CA SER A 109 -6.74 3.32 19.57
C SER A 109 -6.51 2.74 18.18
N LEU A 110 -6.37 1.41 18.05
CA LEU A 110 -6.21 0.75 16.76
C LEU A 110 -7.55 0.19 16.30
N ASP A 111 -8.06 0.75 15.20
CA ASP A 111 -9.25 0.25 14.56
C ASP A 111 -8.90 -0.76 13.45
N LEU A 112 -9.30 -2.01 13.66
CA LEU A 112 -9.10 -3.11 12.74
C LEU A 112 -10.03 -3.01 11.51
N ASN A 113 -11.21 -2.41 11.64
CA ASN A 113 -12.16 -2.29 10.53
C ASN A 113 -11.68 -1.27 9.50
N GLY A 114 -11.44 -0.03 9.95
CA GLY A 114 -10.90 1.03 9.10
C GLY A 114 -9.55 0.64 8.51
N GLY A 115 -8.71 -0.07 9.26
CA GLY A 115 -7.44 -0.62 8.75
C GLY A 115 -7.63 -1.63 7.61
N TYR A 116 -8.61 -2.53 7.72
CA TYR A 116 -8.89 -3.55 6.70
C TYR A 116 -9.50 -2.94 5.43
N ASP A 117 -10.47 -2.03 5.58
CA ASP A 117 -11.14 -1.35 4.47
C ASP A 117 -10.15 -0.56 3.62
N VAL A 118 -9.21 0.13 4.27
CA VAL A 118 -8.16 0.91 3.62
C VAL A 118 -7.18 0.02 2.84
N LEU A 119 -6.78 -1.14 3.39
CA LEU A 119 -5.75 -1.97 2.79
C LEU A 119 -6.27 -2.89 1.67
N PHE A 120 -7.53 -3.33 1.76
CA PHE A 120 -8.12 -4.29 0.81
C PHE A 120 -9.23 -3.70 -0.06
N ALA A 121 -9.45 -2.38 -0.02
CA ALA A 121 -10.45 -1.66 -0.82
C ALA A 121 -11.87 -2.25 -0.70
N GLY A 122 -12.18 -2.84 0.45
CA GLY A 122 -13.47 -3.46 0.73
C GLY A 122 -13.46 -4.30 2.01
N ALA A 123 -14.58 -4.26 2.73
CA ALA A 123 -14.81 -5.06 3.92
C ALA A 123 -14.81 -6.56 3.56
N PRO A 124 -14.39 -7.45 4.49
CA PRO A 124 -14.44 -8.87 4.25
C PRO A 124 -15.90 -9.28 4.05
N PRO A 125 -16.19 -10.25 3.15
CA PRO A 125 -17.55 -10.75 3.01
C PRO A 125 -18.03 -11.27 4.37
N GLY A 126 -19.11 -10.65 4.85
CA GLY A 126 -19.86 -11.10 6.01
C GLY A 126 -20.38 -12.53 5.81
N PRO A 127 -20.85 -13.19 6.87
CA PRO A 127 -21.51 -14.49 6.74
C PRO A 127 -22.59 -14.40 5.66
N ALA A 128 -22.72 -15.44 4.82
CA ALA A 128 -23.53 -15.48 3.60
C ALA A 128 -25.05 -15.39 3.85
N THR A 129 -25.49 -14.27 4.40
CA THR A 129 -26.86 -13.81 4.38
C THR A 129 -26.89 -12.76 3.28
N GLY A 130 -27.82 -12.85 2.33
CA GLY A 130 -27.83 -12.12 1.04
C GLY A 130 -27.96 -10.59 1.09
N THR A 131 -27.45 -9.95 2.13
CA THR A 131 -27.42 -8.51 2.37
C THR A 131 -25.97 -8.07 2.36
N LYS A 132 -25.61 -7.13 1.47
CA LYS A 132 -24.33 -6.42 1.50
C LYS A 132 -24.30 -5.45 2.69
N GLN A 133 -24.47 -5.97 3.90
CA GLN A 133 -24.38 -5.18 5.11
C GLN A 133 -22.93 -5.20 5.59
N ALA A 134 -22.36 -4.00 5.70
CA ALA A 134 -21.12 -3.79 6.43
C ALA A 134 -21.24 -4.46 7.80
N ILE A 135 -20.24 -5.28 8.15
CA ILE A 135 -20.15 -5.91 9.46
C ILE A 135 -20.12 -4.77 10.49
N PRO A 136 -21.03 -4.73 11.48
CA PRO A 136 -20.97 -3.73 12.54
C PRO A 136 -19.58 -3.75 13.20
N GLU A 137 -18.98 -2.58 13.44
CA GLU A 137 -17.55 -2.47 13.81
C GLU A 137 -17.15 -3.32 15.03
N ASP A 138 -18.05 -3.49 15.98
CA ASP A 138 -17.91 -4.29 17.19
C ASP A 138 -17.76 -5.81 16.93
N ASN A 139 -18.15 -6.28 15.75
CA ASN A 139 -18.23 -7.70 15.41
C ASN A 139 -17.04 -8.21 14.60
N PHE A 140 -16.26 -7.36 13.93
CA PHE A 140 -15.18 -7.81 13.06
C PHE A 140 -14.04 -8.49 13.82
N ALA A 141 -13.58 -7.91 14.93
CA ALA A 141 -12.53 -8.51 15.75
C ALA A 141 -12.93 -9.92 16.23
N GLN A 142 -14.21 -10.12 16.55
CA GLN A 142 -14.75 -11.44 16.93
C GLN A 142 -14.78 -12.40 15.73
N VAL A 143 -15.19 -11.94 14.55
CA VAL A 143 -15.21 -12.75 13.31
C VAL A 143 -13.79 -13.14 12.91
N LEU A 144 -12.84 -12.21 12.95
CA LEU A 144 -11.42 -12.46 12.72
C LEU A 144 -10.88 -13.47 13.71
N GLY A 145 -11.14 -13.30 15.01
CA GLY A 145 -10.74 -14.24 16.06
C GLY A 145 -11.30 -15.65 15.83
N LYS A 146 -12.58 -15.78 15.47
CA LYS A 146 -13.21 -17.07 15.13
C LYS A 146 -12.54 -17.72 13.92
N ARG A 147 -12.28 -16.96 12.85
CA ARG A 147 -11.60 -17.46 11.65
C ARG A 147 -10.15 -17.82 11.93
N LEU A 148 -9.43 -17.02 12.71
CA LEU A 148 -8.06 -17.27 13.10
C LEU A 148 -7.96 -18.55 13.94
N LYS A 149 -8.85 -18.72 14.92
CA LYS A 149 -8.93 -19.96 15.70
C LYS A 149 -9.20 -21.17 14.80
N ALA A 150 -10.14 -21.06 13.86
CA ALA A 150 -10.43 -22.12 12.90
C ALA A 150 -9.19 -22.46 12.03
N LEU A 151 -8.47 -21.45 11.56
CA LEU A 151 -7.24 -21.61 10.78
C LEU A 151 -6.13 -22.29 11.60
N ILE A 152 -5.84 -21.81 12.80
CA ILE A 152 -4.78 -22.38 13.67
C ILE A 152 -5.12 -23.83 14.06
N THR A 153 -6.40 -24.13 14.28
CA THR A 153 -6.86 -25.49 14.61
C THR A 153 -6.89 -26.41 13.39
N THR A 154 -6.72 -25.87 12.17
CA THR A 154 -6.72 -26.69 10.96
C THR A 154 -5.45 -27.55 10.92
N PRO A 155 -5.56 -28.89 10.74
CA PRO A 155 -4.42 -29.81 10.82
C PRO A 155 -3.33 -29.55 9.76
N ARG A 156 -3.68 -28.88 8.64
CA ARG A 156 -2.71 -28.47 7.62
C ARG A 156 -1.73 -27.42 8.13
N LEU A 157 -2.23 -26.41 8.86
CA LEU A 157 -1.39 -25.33 9.40
C LEU A 157 -0.60 -25.79 10.62
N GLN A 158 -1.21 -26.64 11.43
CA GLN A 158 -0.52 -27.27 12.55
C GLN A 158 0.66 -28.11 12.04
N ARG A 159 0.48 -28.90 10.98
CA ARG A 159 1.58 -29.67 10.37
C ARG A 159 2.68 -28.75 9.84
N SER A 160 2.34 -27.72 9.07
CA SER A 160 3.35 -26.81 8.52
C SER A 160 4.13 -25.99 9.56
N MET A 161 3.56 -25.73 10.75
CA MET A 161 4.29 -25.06 11.84
C MET A 161 5.28 -25.97 12.57
N PHE A 162 5.03 -27.27 12.59
CA PHE A 162 5.87 -28.26 13.30
C PHE A 162 6.74 -29.09 12.36
N ASP A 163 6.72 -28.82 11.06
CA ASP A 163 7.62 -29.46 10.09
C ASP A 163 9.06 -28.96 10.34
N PRO A 164 10.00 -29.84 10.74
CA PRO A 164 11.39 -29.46 11.05
C PRO A 164 12.16 -28.93 9.83
N CYS A 165 11.63 -29.13 8.62
CA CYS A 165 12.26 -28.74 7.37
C CYS A 165 12.06 -27.25 7.00
N LEU A 166 11.24 -26.51 7.75
CA LEU A 166 10.97 -25.08 7.56
C LEU A 166 11.69 -24.20 8.60
N ASN A 167 12.77 -24.74 9.20
CA ASN A 167 13.67 -23.98 10.07
C ASN A 167 14.47 -23.00 9.20
N ILE A 168 13.91 -21.82 8.95
CA ILE A 168 14.62 -20.69 8.39
C ILE A 168 15.36 -20.05 9.58
N ASP A 169 16.64 -20.40 9.72
CA ASP A 169 17.60 -19.71 10.57
C ASP A 169 17.79 -18.24 10.13
#